data_AF-A0A251V856-F1
#
_entry.id   AF-A0A251V856-F1
#
_cell.length_a   1.000
_cell.length_b   1.000
_cell.length_c   1.000
_cell.angle_alpha   90.00
_cell.angle_beta   90.00
_cell.angle_gamma   90.00
#
_symmetry.space_group_name_H-M   'P 1'
#
loop_
_entity.id
_entity.type
_entity.pdbx_description
1 polymer ?
#
loop_
_entity_poly.entity_id
_entity_poly.type
_entity_poly.pdbx_seq_one_letter_code
_entity_poly.pdbx_strand_id
1 'polypeptide(L)'
;MMNKCVTPMGKRLLRTWFLRPILDLDNLNSRLNVISFFVSSEELLTSLRDTLKSVKDVPHILKKFNSPSSVCTCGDWTAFLKSLSALLHINKIFELGISENLQEQANYFSVNIVEKAASCISMDLAYVYELVIGVVDVNRSKDKGYETTVKDGFCDELDELRQIYEELPEFLEEVSSLELARLPYMSRDKLLPQVIYINQIGYLMCIFEEKLDERILEELQDYEFAFSDEDGDVKRFYYRNAKTRELDSLLGDIYHKILDMERAITRDLVSHILKFSMHLLKGINFAAELDCFLSLALVARQNNYVRPILTAEAVLDIRNGRHVLQEMTVDTFIPNDTKIIDHGNVHIITGPNYSGKSIYIKQVALIVFLAHIGSFVPADAAKVGLTDRIFCAMGSKLMTAEQSTFMIDLHQVGMMLRHATSRSLCLLDEFGKGTLTEDGIGLLGGTIDHFISMYAPPKVLICTHLTQIFVDSHLSQSDKVKYYTMSVLRPDNSNEALEEIVFLYRLVPGHTLLSYGLHCALLAGVPQEVIKRAAFILDATTKGIHIDRACDEKITAQDQQYKNAVEKMVAFDAINGDLSLFFQDMCAGQP
;
A
#
# COMPACT_ATOMS: atom_id res chain seq x y z
N MET A 1 -1.14 7.19 -0.36
CA MET A 1 -0.90 8.60 -0.74
C MET A 1 -0.34 8.69 -2.16
N MET A 2 0.90 8.25 -2.44
CA MET A 2 1.53 8.35 -3.78
C MET A 2 0.97 7.42 -4.87
N ASN A 3 0.30 6.32 -4.50
CA ASN A 3 -0.26 5.36 -5.46
C ASN A 3 -1.69 5.77 -5.86
N LYS A 4 -1.82 6.32 -7.07
CA LYS A 4 -3.07 6.69 -7.76
C LYS A 4 -3.23 5.90 -9.08
N CYS A 5 -2.41 4.87 -9.28
CA CYS A 5 -2.44 3.98 -10.43
C CYS A 5 -3.83 3.33 -10.58
N VAL A 6 -4.32 3.21 -11.81
CA VAL A 6 -5.65 2.63 -12.11
C VAL A 6 -5.56 1.15 -12.47
N THR A 7 -4.40 0.66 -12.88
CA THR A 7 -4.18 -0.73 -13.27
C THR A 7 -3.55 -1.55 -12.13
N PRO A 8 -3.84 -2.87 -12.02
CA PRO A 8 -3.14 -3.75 -11.08
C PRO A 8 -1.63 -3.83 -11.33
N MET A 9 -1.21 -3.81 -12.61
CA MET A 9 0.20 -3.85 -13.02
C MET A 9 0.94 -2.59 -12.54
N GLY A 10 0.39 -1.40 -12.80
CA GLY A 10 0.96 -0.13 -12.36
C GLY A 10 1.07 -0.05 -10.85
N LYS A 11 0.07 -0.53 -10.09
CA LYS A 11 0.15 -0.59 -8.62
C LYS A 11 1.31 -1.46 -8.13
N ARG A 12 1.54 -2.62 -8.76
CA ARG A 12 2.67 -3.52 -8.43
C ARG A 12 4.01 -2.90 -8.81
N LEU A 13 4.09 -2.30 -10.00
CA LEU A 13 5.31 -1.66 -10.49
C LEU A 13 5.72 -0.45 -9.65
N LEU A 14 4.77 0.42 -9.30
CA LEU A 14 5.04 1.57 -8.42
C LEU A 14 5.53 1.11 -7.04
N ARG A 15 4.94 0.04 -6.49
CA ARG A 15 5.43 -0.56 -5.23
C ARG A 15 6.87 -1.03 -5.38
N THR A 16 7.23 -1.65 -6.50
CA THR A 16 8.62 -2.04 -6.79
C THR A 16 9.55 -0.82 -6.85
N TRP A 17 9.13 0.30 -7.45
CA TRP A 17 9.95 1.52 -7.46
C TRP A 17 10.21 2.05 -6.06
N PHE A 18 9.21 2.02 -5.18
CA PHE A 18 9.38 2.41 -3.77
C PHE A 18 10.33 1.48 -3.01
N LEU A 19 10.34 0.19 -3.33
CA LEU A 19 11.24 -0.78 -2.71
C LEU A 19 12.66 -0.74 -3.30
N ARG A 20 12.84 -0.14 -4.48
CA ARG A 20 14.11 -0.11 -5.22
C ARG A 20 14.35 1.27 -5.84
N PRO A 21 14.71 2.29 -5.03
CA PRO A 21 15.18 3.57 -5.55
C PRO A 21 16.40 3.39 -6.46
N ILE A 22 16.57 4.30 -7.40
CA ILE A 22 17.59 4.23 -8.46
C ILE A 22 18.69 5.26 -8.17
N LEU A 23 19.93 4.93 -8.55
CA LEU A 23 21.09 5.83 -8.44
C LEU A 23 21.59 6.36 -9.79
N ASP A 24 21.08 5.79 -10.88
CA ASP A 24 21.40 6.23 -12.23
C ASP A 24 20.67 7.55 -12.56
N LEU A 25 21.45 8.62 -12.75
CA LEU A 25 20.96 9.96 -13.02
C LEU A 25 20.18 10.04 -14.33
N ASP A 26 20.58 9.31 -15.36
CA ASP A 26 19.93 9.38 -16.67
C ASP A 26 18.53 8.78 -16.58
N ASN A 27 18.40 7.63 -15.94
CA ASN A 27 17.12 7.01 -15.66
C ASN A 27 16.22 7.88 -14.76
N LEU A 28 16.77 8.50 -13.71
CA LEU A 28 15.99 9.40 -12.85
C LEU A 28 15.51 10.64 -13.60
N ASN A 29 16.38 11.28 -14.37
CA ASN A 29 16.02 12.45 -15.18
C ASN A 29 15.02 12.10 -16.27
N SER A 30 15.14 10.92 -16.89
CA SER A 30 14.14 10.40 -17.83
C SER A 30 12.75 10.29 -17.19
N ARG A 31 12.64 9.72 -15.98
CA ARG A 31 11.37 9.68 -15.23
C ARG A 31 10.84 11.08 -14.94
N LEU A 32 11.69 11.98 -14.45
CA LEU A 32 11.30 13.36 -14.12
C LEU A 32 10.85 14.13 -15.36
N ASN A 33 11.47 13.89 -16.52
CA ASN A 33 11.06 14.46 -17.81
C ASN A 33 9.66 14.01 -18.21
N VAL A 34 9.38 12.71 -18.13
CA VAL A 34 8.04 12.16 -18.44
C VAL A 34 6.98 12.74 -17.49
N ILE A 35 7.28 12.84 -16.19
CA ILE A 35 6.37 13.45 -15.22
C ILE A 35 6.15 14.93 -15.53
N SER A 36 7.21 15.69 -15.87
CA SER A 36 7.10 17.11 -16.22
C SER A 36 6.18 17.34 -17.42
N PHE A 37 6.29 16.47 -18.43
CA PHE A 37 5.41 16.48 -19.60
C PHE A 37 3.94 16.29 -19.21
N PHE A 38 3.62 15.27 -18.41
CA PHE A 38 2.23 15.02 -17.99
C PHE A 38 1.68 16.02 -16.98
N VAL A 39 2.52 16.63 -16.14
CA VAL A 39 2.11 17.74 -15.26
C VAL A 39 1.68 18.96 -16.08
N SER A 40 2.31 19.17 -17.24
CA SER A 40 2.02 20.30 -18.14
C SER A 40 0.79 20.07 -19.04
N SER A 41 0.31 18.83 -19.16
CA SER A 41 -0.77 18.45 -20.08
C SER A 41 -1.86 17.64 -19.38
N GLU A 42 -2.80 18.33 -18.72
CA GLU A 42 -3.88 17.73 -17.95
C GLU A 42 -4.87 16.91 -18.79
N GLU A 43 -5.26 17.41 -19.96
CA GLU A 43 -6.22 16.74 -20.84
C GLU A 43 -5.70 15.37 -21.28
N LEU A 44 -4.43 15.33 -21.71
CA LEU A 44 -3.74 14.10 -22.08
C LEU A 44 -3.64 13.12 -20.89
N LEU A 45 -3.27 13.63 -19.70
CA LEU A 45 -3.19 12.81 -18.50
C LEU A 45 -4.53 12.14 -18.18
N THR A 46 -5.62 12.91 -18.28
CA THR A 46 -6.98 12.43 -17.96
C THR A 46 -7.45 11.40 -18.98
N SER A 47 -7.30 11.69 -20.27
CA SER A 47 -7.66 10.78 -21.38
C SER A 47 -6.91 9.44 -21.32
N LEU A 48 -5.59 9.48 -21.09
CA LEU A 48 -4.79 8.26 -20.94
C LEU A 48 -5.20 7.46 -19.71
N ARG A 49 -5.45 8.13 -18.58
CA ARG A 49 -5.87 7.47 -17.35
C ARG A 49 -7.24 6.82 -17.46
N ASP A 50 -8.19 7.46 -18.15
CA ASP A 50 -9.50 6.88 -18.40
C ASP A 50 -9.42 5.66 -19.32
N THR A 51 -8.57 5.72 -20.35
CA THR A 51 -8.30 4.56 -21.22
C THR A 51 -7.63 3.42 -20.43
N LEU A 52 -6.67 3.72 -19.55
CA LEU A 52 -5.96 2.73 -18.74
C LEU A 52 -6.86 1.95 -17.77
N LYS A 53 -8.00 2.52 -17.31
CA LYS A 53 -8.96 1.79 -16.44
C LYS A 53 -9.51 0.50 -17.10
N SER A 54 -9.52 0.47 -18.43
CA SER A 54 -9.96 -0.68 -19.21
C SER A 54 -8.90 -1.78 -19.32
N VAL A 55 -7.62 -1.47 -19.05
CA VAL A 55 -6.52 -2.44 -19.08
C VAL A 55 -6.58 -3.34 -17.85
N LYS A 56 -6.80 -4.64 -18.08
CA LYS A 56 -6.87 -5.69 -17.05
C LYS A 56 -5.53 -6.42 -16.90
N ASP A 57 -5.46 -7.38 -15.97
CA ASP A 57 -4.27 -8.20 -15.73
C ASP A 57 -4.09 -9.25 -16.83
N VAL A 58 -3.66 -8.79 -18.02
CA VAL A 58 -3.41 -9.66 -19.19
C VAL A 58 -2.37 -10.76 -18.89
N PRO A 59 -1.28 -10.53 -18.13
CA PRO A 59 -0.37 -11.62 -17.77
C PRO A 59 -1.05 -12.75 -17.00
N HIS A 60 -1.98 -12.42 -16.10
CA HIS A 60 -2.80 -13.43 -15.43
C HIS A 60 -3.75 -14.15 -16.39
N ILE A 61 -4.40 -13.42 -17.30
CA ILE A 61 -5.29 -13.99 -18.32
C ILE A 61 -4.51 -14.94 -19.25
N LEU A 62 -3.32 -14.57 -19.71
CA LEU A 62 -2.47 -15.42 -20.56
C LEU A 62 -2.05 -16.71 -19.84
N LYS A 63 -1.77 -16.64 -18.53
CA LYS A 63 -1.50 -17.84 -17.73
C LYS A 63 -2.73 -18.74 -17.63
N LYS A 64 -3.92 -18.14 -17.47
CA LYS A 64 -5.19 -18.87 -17.48
C LYS A 64 -5.41 -19.56 -18.84
N PHE A 65 -5.24 -18.82 -19.94
CA PHE A 65 -5.35 -19.36 -21.30
C PHE A 65 -4.42 -20.57 -21.54
N ASN A 66 -3.18 -20.50 -21.04
CA ASN A 66 -2.22 -21.58 -21.20
C ASN A 66 -2.46 -22.79 -20.25
N SER A 67 -3.33 -22.66 -19.25
CA SER A 67 -3.56 -23.72 -18.27
C SER A 67 -4.55 -24.76 -18.79
N PRO A 68 -4.16 -26.05 -18.90
CA PRO A 68 -5.06 -27.11 -19.41
C PRO A 68 -6.25 -27.38 -18.47
N SER A 69 -6.14 -27.03 -17.19
CA SER A 69 -7.17 -27.24 -16.18
C SER A 69 -8.13 -26.06 -15.99
N SER A 70 -7.88 -24.92 -16.65
CA SER A 70 -8.68 -23.72 -16.44
C SER A 70 -9.64 -23.48 -17.61
N VAL A 71 -10.92 -23.31 -17.29
CA VAL A 71 -11.94 -22.92 -18.27
C VAL A 71 -11.90 -21.41 -18.44
N CYS A 72 -11.70 -20.96 -19.68
CA CYS A 72 -11.72 -19.55 -20.04
C CYS A 72 -13.18 -19.13 -20.23
N THR A 73 -13.61 -18.12 -19.48
CA THR A 73 -14.99 -17.62 -19.54
C THR A 73 -15.12 -16.51 -20.57
N CYS A 74 -16.34 -16.21 -21.04
CA CYS A 74 -16.60 -15.04 -21.89
C CYS A 74 -16.09 -13.73 -21.25
N GLY A 75 -16.11 -13.65 -19.91
CA GLY A 75 -15.58 -12.51 -19.15
C GLY A 75 -14.06 -12.35 -19.29
N ASP A 76 -13.30 -13.44 -19.36
CA ASP A 76 -11.84 -13.39 -19.55
C ASP A 76 -11.50 -12.89 -20.96
N TRP A 77 -12.20 -13.40 -21.98
CA TRP A 77 -12.05 -12.95 -23.37
C TRP A 77 -12.42 -11.47 -23.54
N THR A 78 -13.52 -11.05 -22.91
CA THR A 78 -13.95 -9.64 -22.88
C THR A 78 -12.88 -8.77 -22.23
N ALA A 79 -12.34 -9.18 -21.09
CA ALA A 79 -11.27 -8.47 -20.39
C ALA A 79 -9.99 -8.38 -21.24
N PHE A 80 -9.64 -9.46 -21.94
CA PHE A 80 -8.49 -9.50 -22.85
C PHE A 80 -8.66 -8.52 -24.02
N LEU A 81 -9.77 -8.62 -24.76
CA LEU A 81 -10.09 -7.73 -25.89
C LEU A 81 -10.17 -6.25 -25.46
N LYS A 82 -10.84 -5.94 -24.35
CA LYS A 82 -10.88 -4.57 -23.80
C LYS A 82 -9.49 -4.04 -23.46
N SER A 83 -8.61 -4.90 -22.96
CA SER A 83 -7.23 -4.50 -22.64
C SER A 83 -6.43 -4.20 -23.90
N LEU A 84 -6.54 -5.04 -24.95
CA LEU A 84 -5.85 -4.79 -26.22
C LEU A 84 -6.38 -3.54 -26.92
N SER A 85 -7.71 -3.38 -26.99
CA SER A 85 -8.34 -2.17 -27.54
C SER A 85 -7.87 -0.91 -26.80
N ALA A 86 -7.79 -0.96 -25.47
CA ALA A 86 -7.28 0.15 -24.68
C ALA A 86 -5.80 0.46 -24.95
N LEU A 87 -4.93 -0.56 -25.13
CA LEU A 87 -3.54 -0.35 -25.52
C LEU A 87 -3.43 0.32 -26.90
N LEU A 88 -4.18 -0.16 -27.90
CA LEU A 88 -4.20 0.44 -29.23
C LEU A 88 -4.71 1.89 -29.18
N HIS A 89 -5.74 2.15 -28.37
CA HIS A 89 -6.26 3.50 -28.15
C HIS A 89 -5.25 4.42 -27.47
N ILE A 90 -4.47 3.92 -26.50
CA ILE A 90 -3.35 4.68 -25.89
C ILE A 90 -2.35 5.11 -26.96
N ASN A 91 -1.95 4.19 -27.87
CA ASN A 91 -1.04 4.56 -28.96
C ASN A 91 -1.68 5.63 -29.85
N LYS A 92 -2.98 5.53 -30.13
CA LYS A 92 -3.69 6.52 -30.93
C LYS A 92 -3.80 7.89 -30.27
N ILE A 93 -3.97 7.93 -28.94
CA ILE A 93 -3.93 9.16 -28.15
C ILE A 93 -2.55 9.82 -28.25
N PHE A 94 -1.45 9.05 -28.24
CA PHE A 94 -0.12 9.62 -28.45
C PHE A 94 0.10 10.11 -29.88
N GLU A 95 -0.41 9.42 -30.89
CA GLU A 95 -0.30 9.83 -32.30
C GLU A 95 -1.09 11.10 -32.63
N LEU A 96 -2.33 11.22 -32.13
CA LEU A 96 -3.25 12.30 -32.50
C LEU A 96 -3.36 13.41 -31.44
N GLY A 97 -3.16 13.07 -30.17
CA GLY A 97 -3.39 13.97 -29.03
C GLY A 97 -2.19 14.87 -28.71
N ILE A 98 -1.06 14.70 -29.40
CA ILE A 98 0.09 15.58 -29.28
C ILE A 98 -0.04 16.64 -30.38
N SER A 99 -0.53 17.82 -30.01
CA SER A 99 -0.48 19.01 -30.87
C SER A 99 0.97 19.41 -31.16
N GLU A 100 1.22 20.20 -32.21
CA GLU A 100 2.59 20.68 -32.55
C GLU A 100 3.31 21.29 -31.34
N ASN A 101 2.60 22.07 -30.52
CA ASN A 101 3.12 22.64 -29.26
C ASN A 101 3.53 21.57 -28.22
N LEU A 102 2.77 20.48 -28.10
CA LEU A 102 3.11 19.37 -27.20
C LEU A 102 4.27 18.53 -27.74
N GLN A 103 4.45 18.49 -29.07
CA GLN A 103 5.55 17.80 -29.72
C GLN A 103 6.87 18.54 -29.50
N GLU A 104 6.86 19.87 -29.60
CA GLU A 104 7.99 20.71 -29.19
C GLU A 104 8.35 20.53 -27.71
N GLN A 105 7.34 20.42 -26.83
CA GLN A 105 7.57 20.14 -25.40
C GLN A 105 8.11 18.73 -25.14
N ALA A 106 7.59 17.70 -25.83
CA ALA A 106 8.09 16.33 -25.73
C ALA A 106 9.56 16.25 -26.19
N ASN A 107 9.90 16.95 -27.28
CA ASN A 107 11.27 17.10 -27.78
C ASN A 107 12.15 17.87 -26.80
N TYR A 108 11.64 18.96 -26.21
CA TYR A 108 12.33 19.76 -25.20
C TYR A 108 12.69 18.94 -23.95
N PHE A 109 11.77 18.09 -23.49
CA PHE A 109 12.03 17.19 -22.37
C PHE A 109 12.78 15.90 -22.79
N SER A 110 13.16 15.74 -24.07
CA SER A 110 13.78 14.51 -24.60
C SER A 110 12.98 13.25 -24.24
N VAL A 111 11.66 13.36 -24.24
CA VAL A 111 10.76 12.30 -23.78
C VAL A 111 10.56 11.30 -24.91
N ASN A 112 11.25 10.16 -24.80
CA ASN A 112 11.10 9.04 -25.73
C ASN A 112 9.78 8.27 -25.50
N ILE A 113 8.79 8.81 -24.77
CA ILE A 113 7.57 8.06 -24.42
C ILE A 113 6.69 7.75 -25.64
N VAL A 114 6.68 8.62 -26.64
CA VAL A 114 5.90 8.47 -27.87
C VAL A 114 6.51 7.38 -28.74
N GLU A 115 7.82 7.46 -28.99
CA GLU A 115 8.57 6.42 -29.69
C GLU A 115 8.51 5.08 -28.94
N LYS A 116 8.63 5.11 -27.61
CA LYS A 116 8.45 3.93 -26.76
C LYS A 116 7.05 3.34 -26.90
N ALA A 117 5.99 4.17 -26.90
CA ALA A 117 4.62 3.73 -27.11
C ALA A 117 4.47 3.02 -28.46
N ALA A 118 4.91 3.64 -29.55
CA ALA A 118 4.86 3.08 -30.90
C ALA A 118 5.66 1.77 -31.01
N SER A 119 6.82 1.68 -30.33
CA SER A 119 7.64 0.46 -30.33
C SER A 119 7.06 -0.67 -29.48
N CYS A 120 6.28 -0.35 -28.43
CA CYS A 120 5.72 -1.32 -27.49
C CYS A 120 4.33 -1.79 -27.90
N ILE A 121 3.56 -0.92 -28.56
CA ILE A 121 2.20 -1.17 -29.03
C ILE A 121 2.29 -1.36 -30.55
N SER A 122 2.76 -2.55 -30.95
CA SER A 122 3.01 -2.88 -32.35
C SER A 122 1.74 -3.28 -33.10
N MET A 123 1.84 -3.34 -34.43
CA MET A 123 0.81 -3.91 -35.30
C MET A 123 0.44 -5.35 -34.94
N ASP A 124 1.33 -6.09 -34.25
CA ASP A 124 1.03 -7.44 -33.76
C ASP A 124 -0.11 -7.46 -32.74
N LEU A 125 -0.23 -6.42 -31.90
CA LEU A 125 -1.34 -6.32 -30.95
C LEU A 125 -2.67 -6.11 -31.69
N ALA A 126 -2.65 -5.33 -32.77
CA ALA A 126 -3.81 -5.15 -33.63
C ALA A 126 -4.18 -6.46 -34.32
N TYR A 127 -3.19 -7.20 -34.85
CA TYR A 127 -3.41 -8.53 -35.42
C TYR A 127 -4.02 -9.51 -34.41
N VAL A 128 -3.50 -9.56 -33.18
CA VAL A 128 -4.06 -10.43 -32.12
C VAL A 128 -5.49 -9.99 -31.75
N TYR A 129 -5.76 -8.69 -31.71
CA TYR A 129 -7.11 -8.18 -31.47
C TYR A 129 -8.09 -8.63 -32.56
N GLU A 130 -7.73 -8.45 -33.84
CA GLU A 130 -8.52 -8.88 -35.00
C GLU A 130 -8.70 -10.40 -35.06
N LEU A 131 -7.66 -11.16 -34.70
CA LEU A 131 -7.73 -12.61 -34.62
C LEU A 131 -8.77 -13.05 -33.57
N VAL A 132 -8.74 -12.47 -32.36
CA VAL A 132 -9.66 -12.86 -31.30
C VAL A 132 -11.09 -12.40 -31.59
N ILE A 133 -11.29 -11.19 -32.10
CA ILE A 133 -12.65 -10.69 -32.43
C ILE A 133 -13.26 -11.41 -33.64
N GLY A 134 -12.42 -11.96 -34.52
CA GLY A 134 -12.86 -12.80 -35.64
C GLY A 134 -13.41 -14.15 -35.20
N VAL A 135 -12.85 -14.73 -34.12
CA VAL A 135 -13.20 -16.07 -33.64
C VAL A 135 -14.21 -16.05 -32.50
N VAL A 136 -14.09 -15.11 -31.56
CA VAL A 136 -14.83 -15.10 -30.30
C VAL A 136 -15.92 -14.03 -30.33
N ASP A 137 -17.15 -14.43 -30.02
CA ASP A 137 -18.25 -13.50 -29.77
C ASP A 137 -18.44 -13.29 -28.26
N VAL A 138 -18.00 -12.13 -27.78
CA VAL A 138 -18.09 -11.76 -26.37
C VAL A 138 -19.46 -11.20 -25.96
N ASN A 139 -20.33 -10.89 -26.91
CA ASN A 139 -21.65 -10.30 -26.65
C ASN A 139 -22.78 -11.34 -26.68
N ARG A 140 -22.47 -12.58 -27.02
CA ARG A 140 -23.47 -13.66 -27.10
C ARG A 140 -24.07 -13.93 -25.73
N SER A 141 -25.39 -13.79 -25.61
CA SER A 141 -26.13 -14.06 -24.39
C SER A 141 -26.35 -15.57 -24.20
N LYS A 142 -26.56 -16.00 -22.94
CA LYS A 142 -26.87 -17.41 -22.60
C LYS A 142 -28.31 -17.81 -22.94
N ASP A 143 -29.00 -17.05 -23.79
CA ASP A 143 -30.45 -17.14 -23.98
C ASP A 143 -30.90 -18.45 -24.63
N LYS A 144 -29.97 -19.21 -25.24
CA LYS A 144 -30.27 -20.47 -25.94
C LYS A 144 -29.93 -21.75 -25.15
N GLY A 145 -29.61 -21.65 -23.86
CA GLY A 145 -29.45 -22.83 -22.99
C GLY A 145 -28.09 -23.55 -23.03
N TYR A 146 -27.14 -23.09 -23.86
CA TYR A 146 -25.77 -23.62 -23.90
C TYR A 146 -24.72 -22.48 -23.92
N GLU A 147 -23.59 -22.66 -23.24
CA GLU A 147 -22.52 -21.64 -23.19
C GLU A 147 -21.65 -21.74 -24.44
N THR A 148 -21.77 -20.74 -25.31
CA THR A 148 -21.00 -20.63 -26.56
C THR A 148 -20.08 -19.43 -26.53
N THR A 149 -18.88 -19.63 -27.06
CA THR A 149 -17.86 -18.56 -27.15
C THR A 149 -17.47 -18.25 -28.59
N VAL A 150 -17.57 -19.24 -29.48
CA VAL A 150 -17.16 -19.11 -30.88
C VAL A 150 -18.25 -18.39 -31.67
N LYS A 151 -17.85 -17.48 -32.55
CA LYS A 151 -18.74 -16.68 -33.40
C LYS A 151 -19.48 -17.55 -34.43
N ASP A 152 -20.69 -17.16 -34.80
CA ASP A 152 -21.42 -17.78 -35.92
C ASP A 152 -20.74 -17.44 -37.26
N GLY A 153 -20.78 -18.38 -38.20
CA GLY A 153 -20.13 -18.28 -39.51
C GLY A 153 -18.61 -18.45 -39.47
N PHE A 154 -18.04 -18.86 -38.33
CA PHE A 154 -16.62 -19.17 -38.22
C PHE A 154 -16.30 -20.59 -38.69
N CYS A 155 -17.18 -21.55 -38.39
CA CYS A 155 -17.00 -22.96 -38.71
C CYS A 155 -18.34 -23.57 -39.10
N ASP A 156 -18.48 -23.90 -40.38
CA ASP A 156 -19.72 -24.45 -40.95
C ASP A 156 -20.20 -25.70 -40.20
N GLU A 157 -19.29 -26.63 -39.88
CA GLU A 157 -19.60 -27.85 -39.12
C GLU A 157 -20.14 -27.55 -37.71
N LEU A 158 -19.61 -26.53 -37.03
CA LEU A 158 -20.08 -26.13 -35.70
C LEU A 158 -21.46 -25.49 -35.79
N ASP A 159 -21.69 -24.67 -36.81
CA ASP A 159 -22.95 -23.97 -37.02
C ASP A 159 -24.07 -24.93 -37.42
N GLU A 160 -23.76 -25.96 -38.23
CA GLU A 160 -24.69 -27.06 -38.52
C GLU A 160 -25.10 -27.81 -37.24
N LEU A 161 -24.14 -28.17 -36.38
CA LEU A 161 -24.45 -28.84 -35.11
C LEU A 161 -25.31 -27.97 -34.18
N ARG A 162 -25.02 -26.66 -34.12
CA ARG A 162 -25.81 -25.70 -33.35
C ARG A 162 -27.23 -25.59 -33.88
N GLN A 163 -27.40 -25.53 -35.20
CA GLN A 163 -28.72 -25.49 -35.82
C GLN A 163 -29.52 -26.75 -35.47
N ILE A 164 -28.92 -27.93 -35.62
CA ILE A 164 -29.57 -29.20 -35.25
C ILE A 164 -29.96 -29.21 -33.77
N TYR A 165 -29.10 -28.68 -32.88
CA TYR A 165 -29.39 -28.60 -31.45
C TYR A 165 -30.53 -27.62 -31.12
N GLU A 166 -30.59 -26.48 -31.79
CA GLU A 166 -31.63 -25.46 -31.59
C GLU A 166 -33.00 -25.91 -32.13
N GLU A 167 -33.02 -26.64 -33.24
CA GLU A 167 -34.23 -27.24 -33.83
C GLU A 167 -34.64 -28.56 -33.15
N LEU A 168 -33.80 -29.08 -32.25
CA LEU A 168 -34.01 -30.38 -31.59
C LEU A 168 -35.33 -30.47 -30.81
N PRO A 169 -35.76 -29.47 -30.01
CA PRO A 169 -37.01 -29.56 -29.28
C PRO A 169 -38.23 -29.72 -30.20
N GLU A 170 -38.31 -28.93 -31.28
CA GLU A 170 -39.39 -29.00 -32.26
C GLU A 170 -39.40 -30.37 -32.97
N PHE A 171 -38.22 -30.84 -33.38
CA PHE A 171 -38.07 -32.17 -33.98
C PHE A 171 -38.49 -33.30 -33.03
N LEU A 172 -38.12 -33.21 -31.75
CA LEU A 172 -38.49 -34.22 -30.75
C LEU A 172 -40.00 -34.21 -30.44
N GLU A 173 -40.68 -33.07 -30.51
CA GLU A 173 -42.14 -33.01 -30.42
C GLU A 173 -42.82 -33.74 -31.59
N GLU A 174 -42.31 -33.58 -32.82
CA GLU A 174 -42.81 -34.33 -33.98
C GLU A 174 -42.61 -35.85 -33.80
N VAL A 175 -41.42 -36.28 -33.39
CA VAL A 175 -41.13 -37.70 -33.12
C VAL A 175 -42.02 -38.23 -31.98
N SER A 176 -42.25 -37.42 -30.94
CA SER A 176 -43.15 -37.77 -29.84
C SER A 176 -44.57 -38.03 -30.34
N SER A 177 -45.09 -37.18 -31.24
CA SER A 177 -46.43 -37.34 -31.81
C SER A 177 -46.60 -38.64 -32.61
N LEU A 178 -45.54 -39.08 -33.31
CA LEU A 178 -45.53 -40.34 -34.06
C LEU A 178 -45.51 -41.56 -33.14
N GLU A 179 -44.72 -41.50 -32.06
CA GLU A 179 -44.63 -42.59 -31.09
C GLU A 179 -45.88 -42.68 -30.19
N LEU A 180 -46.56 -41.56 -29.92
CA LEU A 180 -47.85 -41.55 -29.23
C LEU A 180 -48.92 -42.36 -29.96
N ALA A 181 -48.86 -42.44 -31.30
CA ALA A 181 -49.80 -43.26 -32.08
C ALA A 181 -49.60 -44.78 -31.88
N ARG A 182 -48.46 -45.21 -31.34
CA ARG A 182 -48.11 -46.62 -31.06
C ARG A 182 -48.42 -47.03 -29.62
N LEU A 183 -48.52 -46.06 -28.71
CA LEU A 183 -48.83 -46.33 -27.31
C LEU A 183 -50.33 -46.64 -27.15
N PRO A 184 -50.70 -47.63 -26.31
CA PRO A 184 -52.10 -47.90 -26.00
C PRO A 184 -52.76 -46.67 -25.36
N TYR A 185 -54.07 -46.47 -25.57
CA TYR A 185 -54.82 -45.28 -25.12
C TYR A 185 -54.54 -44.95 -23.64
N MET A 186 -53.61 -44.02 -23.40
CA MET A 186 -53.38 -43.40 -22.10
C MET A 186 -54.51 -42.37 -21.87
N SER A 187 -55.00 -42.26 -20.64
CA SER A 187 -56.15 -41.41 -20.31
C SER A 187 -55.91 -39.94 -20.69
N ARG A 188 -56.88 -39.32 -21.38
CA ARG A 188 -56.79 -37.95 -21.94
C ARG A 188 -56.59 -36.81 -20.93
N ASP A 189 -56.70 -37.09 -19.63
CA ASP A 189 -56.57 -36.10 -18.55
C ASP A 189 -55.14 -35.97 -18.00
N LYS A 190 -54.15 -36.67 -18.57
CA LYS A 190 -52.75 -36.70 -18.10
C LYS A 190 -51.76 -36.08 -19.09
N LEU A 191 -50.59 -35.67 -18.57
CA LEU A 191 -49.45 -35.21 -19.37
C LEU A 191 -49.05 -36.28 -20.41
N LEU A 192 -48.94 -35.86 -21.67
CA LEU A 192 -48.63 -36.74 -22.79
C LEU A 192 -47.16 -37.20 -22.74
N PRO A 193 -46.86 -38.47 -23.03
CA PRO A 193 -45.49 -38.95 -23.23
C PRO A 193 -44.70 -38.12 -24.24
N GLN A 194 -43.42 -37.87 -23.94
CA GLN A 194 -42.54 -37.03 -24.75
C GLN A 194 -41.17 -37.69 -24.91
N VAL A 195 -40.63 -37.67 -26.12
CA VAL A 195 -39.23 -37.97 -26.37
C VAL A 195 -38.41 -36.74 -25.97
N ILE A 196 -37.45 -36.94 -25.08
CA ILE A 196 -36.56 -35.89 -24.60
C ILE A 196 -35.11 -36.26 -24.82
N TYR A 197 -34.25 -35.25 -24.87
CA TYR A 197 -32.80 -35.41 -24.91
C TYR A 197 -32.20 -35.01 -23.57
N ILE A 198 -31.39 -35.89 -22.98
CA ILE A 198 -30.62 -35.61 -21.78
C ILE A 198 -29.12 -35.77 -22.07
N ASN A 199 -28.35 -34.70 -21.83
CA ASN A 199 -26.89 -34.67 -22.00
C ASN A 199 -26.23 -35.88 -21.30
N GLN A 200 -25.26 -36.54 -21.95
CA GLN A 200 -24.55 -37.75 -21.48
C GLN A 200 -25.38 -39.04 -21.38
N ILE A 201 -26.71 -38.97 -21.41
CA ILE A 201 -27.59 -40.16 -21.32
C ILE A 201 -28.14 -40.55 -22.70
N GLY A 202 -28.51 -39.56 -23.51
CA GLY A 202 -29.06 -39.74 -24.85
C GLY A 202 -30.54 -39.39 -24.95
N TYR A 203 -31.19 -39.90 -26.00
CA TYR A 203 -32.61 -39.73 -26.26
C TYR A 203 -33.44 -40.77 -25.49
N LEU A 204 -34.53 -40.32 -24.87
CA LEU A 204 -35.37 -41.16 -24.01
C LEU A 204 -36.84 -40.84 -24.21
N MET A 205 -37.67 -41.87 -24.17
CA MET A 205 -39.12 -41.70 -24.04
C MET A 205 -39.45 -41.45 -22.58
N CYS A 206 -39.98 -40.26 -22.27
CA CYS A 206 -40.44 -39.86 -20.95
C CYS A 206 -41.95 -40.09 -20.83
N ILE A 207 -42.35 -40.84 -19.80
CA ILE A 207 -43.75 -41.07 -19.43
C ILE A 207 -43.98 -40.46 -18.05
N PHE A 208 -45.04 -39.67 -17.93
CA PHE A 208 -45.38 -38.93 -16.72
C PHE A 208 -46.33 -39.73 -15.83
N GLU A 209 -46.18 -39.57 -14.51
CA GLU A 209 -47.02 -40.06 -13.40
C GLU A 209 -47.07 -41.58 -13.21
N GLU A 210 -47.07 -42.37 -14.28
CA GLU A 210 -47.26 -43.82 -14.24
C GLU A 210 -46.12 -44.59 -14.91
N LYS A 211 -45.66 -45.64 -14.23
CA LYS A 211 -44.74 -46.63 -14.79
C LYS A 211 -45.53 -47.59 -15.67
N LEU A 212 -45.00 -47.96 -16.83
CA LEU A 212 -45.63 -48.97 -17.67
C LEU A 212 -45.65 -50.33 -16.96
N ASP A 213 -46.81 -50.99 -16.96
CA ASP A 213 -46.97 -52.34 -16.42
C ASP A 213 -46.16 -53.36 -17.22
N GLU A 214 -45.69 -54.42 -16.56
CA GLU A 214 -44.89 -55.49 -17.19
C GLU A 214 -45.63 -56.14 -18.37
N ARG A 215 -46.97 -56.24 -18.32
CA ARG A 215 -47.79 -56.77 -19.43
C ARG A 215 -47.77 -55.87 -20.66
N ILE A 216 -47.71 -54.56 -20.48
CA ILE A 216 -47.66 -53.58 -21.58
C ILE A 216 -46.26 -53.55 -22.18
N LEU A 217 -45.21 -53.74 -21.36
CA LEU A 217 -43.85 -53.96 -21.86
C LEU A 217 -43.72 -55.27 -22.66
N GLU A 218 -44.43 -56.34 -22.30
CA GLU A 218 -44.45 -57.58 -23.07
C GLU A 218 -45.12 -57.42 -24.45
N GLU A 219 -46.12 -56.54 -24.56
CA GLU A 219 -46.74 -56.15 -25.84
C GLU A 219 -45.84 -55.21 -26.66
N LEU A 220 -45.18 -54.26 -26.00
CA LEU A 220 -44.22 -53.31 -26.57
C LEU A 220 -42.79 -53.85 -26.46
N GLN A 221 -42.48 -54.87 -27.26
CA GLN A 221 -41.22 -55.65 -27.20
C GLN A 221 -39.92 -54.82 -27.32
N ASP A 222 -39.99 -53.55 -27.73
CA ASP A 222 -38.84 -52.67 -27.93
C ASP A 222 -38.59 -51.67 -26.79
N TYR A 223 -39.45 -51.60 -25.77
CA TYR A 223 -39.31 -50.67 -24.65
C TYR A 223 -38.48 -51.25 -23.50
N GLU A 224 -37.42 -50.54 -23.10
CA GLU A 224 -36.54 -50.88 -21.99
C GLU A 224 -36.52 -49.75 -20.97
N PHE A 225 -36.84 -50.05 -19.70
CA PHE A 225 -36.80 -49.05 -18.63
C PHE A 225 -35.36 -48.61 -18.34
N ALA A 226 -35.12 -47.30 -18.30
CA ALA A 226 -33.82 -46.71 -18.00
C ALA A 226 -33.71 -46.31 -16.52
N PHE A 227 -34.49 -45.32 -16.09
CA PHE A 227 -34.53 -44.81 -14.71
C PHE A 227 -35.80 -43.98 -14.48
N SER A 228 -36.03 -43.58 -13.24
CA SER A 228 -37.11 -42.67 -12.85
C SER A 228 -36.56 -41.47 -12.11
N ASP A 229 -37.23 -40.33 -12.25
CA ASP A 229 -36.91 -39.07 -11.60
C ASP A 229 -38.19 -38.46 -11.01
N GLU A 230 -38.04 -37.70 -9.92
CA GLU A 230 -39.16 -37.02 -9.24
C GLU A 230 -38.87 -35.52 -9.20
N ASP A 231 -39.57 -34.75 -10.05
CA ASP A 231 -39.41 -33.31 -10.17
C ASP A 231 -40.68 -32.62 -9.64
N GLY A 232 -40.68 -32.27 -8.35
CA GLY A 232 -41.85 -31.77 -7.64
C GLY A 232 -42.90 -32.86 -7.36
N ASP A 233 -44.17 -32.59 -7.69
CA ASP A 233 -45.27 -33.56 -7.56
C ASP A 233 -45.41 -34.48 -8.79
N VAL A 234 -44.57 -34.32 -9.82
CA VAL A 234 -44.63 -35.08 -11.07
C VAL A 234 -43.53 -36.15 -11.10
N LYS A 235 -43.94 -37.42 -11.14
CA LYS A 235 -43.02 -38.55 -11.37
C LYS A 235 -42.75 -38.72 -12.86
N ARG A 236 -41.48 -38.88 -13.25
CA ARG A 236 -41.05 -39.12 -14.63
C ARG A 236 -40.39 -40.48 -14.73
N PHE A 237 -40.82 -41.30 -15.68
CA PHE A 237 -40.24 -42.60 -15.98
C PHE A 237 -39.64 -42.57 -17.38
N TYR A 238 -38.36 -42.91 -17.50
CA TYR A 238 -37.63 -42.86 -18.77
C TYR A 238 -37.41 -44.26 -19.34
N TYR A 239 -37.64 -44.40 -20.63
CA TYR A 239 -37.49 -45.64 -21.38
C TYR A 239 -36.66 -45.42 -22.64
N ARG A 240 -35.98 -46.47 -23.07
CA ARG A 240 -35.37 -46.57 -24.40
C ARG A 240 -36.28 -47.40 -25.29
N ASN A 241 -36.59 -46.93 -26.49
CA ASN A 241 -37.33 -47.69 -27.48
C ASN A 241 -36.53 -47.79 -28.80
N ALA A 242 -37.08 -48.46 -29.81
CA ALA A 242 -36.38 -48.59 -31.09
C ALA A 242 -36.04 -47.23 -31.72
N LYS A 243 -36.94 -46.24 -31.59
CA LYS A 243 -36.74 -44.89 -32.14
C LYS A 243 -35.70 -44.08 -31.36
N THR A 244 -35.69 -44.12 -30.04
CA THR A 244 -34.71 -43.37 -29.26
C THR A 244 -33.29 -43.93 -29.46
N ARG A 245 -33.15 -45.25 -29.64
CA ARG A 245 -31.87 -45.88 -30.00
C ARG A 245 -31.41 -45.50 -31.42
N GLU A 246 -32.34 -45.38 -32.37
CA GLU A 246 -32.06 -44.87 -33.72
C GLU A 246 -31.56 -43.42 -33.66
N LEU A 247 -32.20 -42.56 -32.86
CA LEU A 247 -31.78 -41.17 -32.64
C LEU A 247 -30.39 -41.09 -31.97
N ASP A 248 -30.12 -41.92 -30.96
CA ASP A 248 -28.79 -42.01 -30.34
C ASP A 248 -27.72 -42.43 -31.37
N SER A 249 -28.04 -43.35 -32.28
CA SER A 249 -27.09 -43.78 -33.32
C SER A 249 -26.87 -42.73 -34.41
N LEU A 250 -27.89 -41.96 -34.78
CA LEU A 250 -27.82 -40.98 -35.87
C LEU A 250 -27.22 -39.65 -35.39
N LEU A 251 -27.77 -39.11 -34.31
CA LEU A 251 -27.44 -37.78 -33.81
C LEU A 251 -26.36 -37.85 -32.71
N GLY A 252 -26.50 -38.83 -31.81
CA GLY A 252 -25.64 -38.98 -30.63
C GLY A 252 -25.74 -37.79 -29.68
N ASP A 253 -24.69 -37.57 -28.89
CA ASP A 253 -24.60 -36.44 -27.96
C ASP A 253 -24.17 -35.16 -28.69
N ILE A 254 -25.15 -34.46 -29.28
CA ILE A 254 -24.92 -33.22 -30.05
C ILE A 254 -24.30 -32.14 -29.15
N TYR A 255 -24.78 -32.01 -27.91
CA TYR A 255 -24.32 -31.00 -26.98
C TYR A 255 -22.81 -31.13 -26.69
N HIS A 256 -22.32 -32.34 -26.40
CA HIS A 256 -20.89 -32.55 -26.16
C HIS A 256 -20.05 -32.39 -27.43
N LYS A 257 -20.56 -32.77 -28.60
CA LYS A 257 -19.87 -32.52 -29.87
C LYS A 257 -19.65 -31.02 -30.10
N ILE A 258 -20.68 -30.19 -29.87
CA ILE A 258 -20.57 -28.71 -29.94
C ILE A 258 -19.49 -28.22 -28.98
N LEU A 259 -19.53 -28.65 -27.70
CA LEU A 259 -18.55 -28.22 -26.70
C LEU A 259 -17.13 -28.64 -27.04
N ASP A 260 -16.91 -29.85 -27.55
CA ASP A 260 -15.59 -30.34 -27.91
C ASP A 260 -15.01 -29.60 -29.13
N MET A 261 -15.84 -29.30 -30.13
CA MET A 261 -15.45 -28.46 -31.26
C MET A 261 -15.11 -27.03 -30.82
N GLU A 262 -15.93 -26.41 -29.96
CA GLU A 262 -15.61 -25.09 -29.42
C GLU A 262 -14.30 -25.08 -28.65
N ARG A 263 -14.05 -26.11 -27.82
CA ARG A 263 -12.78 -26.26 -27.09
C ARG A 263 -11.61 -26.41 -28.05
N ALA A 264 -11.76 -27.18 -29.13
CA ALA A 264 -10.71 -27.36 -30.13
C ALA A 264 -10.36 -26.04 -30.82
N ILE A 265 -11.37 -25.30 -31.30
CA ILE A 265 -11.23 -23.98 -31.93
C ILE A 265 -10.57 -22.99 -30.96
N THR A 266 -11.08 -22.92 -29.73
CA THR A 266 -10.57 -21.99 -28.71
C THR A 266 -9.12 -22.32 -28.34
N ARG A 267 -8.77 -23.61 -28.26
CA ARG A 267 -7.41 -24.05 -27.93
C ARG A 267 -6.44 -23.75 -29.07
N ASP A 268 -6.87 -23.90 -30.31
CA ASP A 268 -6.08 -23.49 -31.47
C ASP A 268 -5.85 -21.97 -31.46
N LEU A 269 -6.91 -21.18 -31.25
CA LEU A 269 -6.84 -19.72 -31.09
C LEU A 269 -5.82 -19.33 -30.01
N VAL A 270 -5.92 -19.92 -28.81
CA VAL A 270 -4.96 -19.65 -27.72
C VAL A 270 -3.53 -19.98 -28.14
N SER A 271 -3.31 -21.10 -28.84
CA SER A 271 -1.98 -21.47 -29.34
C SER A 271 -1.40 -20.40 -30.27
N HIS A 272 -2.25 -19.77 -31.09
CA HIS A 272 -1.88 -18.67 -31.96
C HIS A 272 -1.58 -17.37 -31.18
N ILE A 273 -2.40 -17.02 -30.19
CA ILE A 273 -2.17 -15.85 -29.30
C ILE A 273 -0.83 -15.98 -28.57
N LEU A 274 -0.50 -17.17 -28.06
CA LEU A 274 0.71 -17.39 -27.27
C LEU A 274 2.01 -17.16 -28.07
N LYS A 275 1.97 -17.29 -29.40
CA LYS A 275 3.09 -16.92 -30.30
C LYS A 275 3.45 -15.42 -30.17
N PHE A 276 2.49 -14.59 -29.79
CA PHE A 276 2.65 -13.14 -29.60
C PHE A 276 2.78 -12.70 -28.14
N SER A 277 2.94 -13.65 -27.21
CA SER A 277 3.02 -13.38 -25.76
C SER A 277 4.07 -12.32 -25.39
N MET A 278 5.24 -12.33 -26.03
CA MET A 278 6.29 -11.32 -25.77
C MET A 278 5.86 -9.90 -26.15
N HIS A 279 5.17 -9.74 -27.28
CA HIS A 279 4.66 -8.44 -27.75
C HIS A 279 3.54 -7.94 -26.82
N LEU A 280 2.63 -8.85 -26.43
CA LEU A 280 1.58 -8.56 -25.46
C LEU A 280 2.13 -8.07 -24.12
N LEU A 281 3.12 -8.78 -23.57
CA LEU A 281 3.78 -8.39 -22.32
C LEU A 281 4.53 -7.06 -22.45
N LYS A 282 5.16 -6.79 -23.61
CA LYS A 282 5.83 -5.51 -23.88
C LYS A 282 4.84 -4.34 -23.81
N GLY A 283 3.69 -4.44 -24.47
CA GLY A 283 2.64 -3.41 -24.42
C GLY A 283 2.05 -3.22 -23.01
N ILE A 284 1.85 -4.31 -22.27
CA ILE A 284 1.34 -4.24 -20.89
C ILE A 284 2.36 -3.63 -19.92
N ASN A 285 3.64 -3.97 -20.06
CA ASN A 285 4.70 -3.39 -19.24
C ASN A 285 4.82 -1.87 -19.49
N PHE A 286 4.70 -1.45 -20.75
CA PHE A 286 4.62 -0.04 -21.10
C PHE A 286 3.42 0.65 -20.44
N ALA A 287 2.22 0.06 -20.52
CA ALA A 287 1.03 0.61 -19.87
C ALA A 287 1.17 0.69 -18.33
N ALA A 288 1.82 -0.29 -17.71
CA ALA A 288 2.09 -0.27 -16.27
C ALA A 288 3.05 0.87 -15.87
N GLU A 289 4.09 1.11 -16.67
CA GLU A 289 5.04 2.20 -16.49
C GLU A 289 4.38 3.57 -16.71
N LEU A 290 3.57 3.69 -17.77
CA LEU A 290 2.76 4.88 -18.05
C LEU A 290 1.82 5.20 -16.87
N ASP A 291 1.10 4.21 -16.35
CA ASP A 291 0.20 4.37 -15.19
C ASP A 291 0.95 4.87 -13.94
N CYS A 292 2.19 4.43 -13.74
CA CYS A 292 3.05 4.94 -12.66
C CYS A 292 3.42 6.42 -12.86
N PHE A 293 3.78 6.82 -14.08
CA PHE A 293 4.08 8.23 -14.38
C PHE A 293 2.87 9.13 -14.22
N LEU A 294 1.71 8.72 -14.75
CA LEU A 294 0.46 9.47 -14.61
C LEU A 294 0.05 9.58 -13.14
N SER A 295 0.24 8.51 -12.35
CA SER A 295 0.01 8.54 -10.90
C SER A 295 0.90 9.57 -10.20
N LEU A 296 2.21 9.59 -10.49
CA LEU A 296 3.13 10.53 -9.86
C LEU A 296 2.90 11.98 -10.32
N ALA A 297 2.59 12.20 -11.60
CA ALA A 297 2.23 13.51 -12.14
C ALA A 297 0.95 14.07 -11.51
N LEU A 298 -0.08 13.23 -11.35
CA LEU A 298 -1.32 13.61 -10.68
C LEU A 298 -1.06 14.02 -9.23
N VAL A 299 -0.29 13.23 -8.49
CA VAL A 299 0.06 13.52 -7.09
C VAL A 299 0.89 14.80 -7.00
N ALA A 300 1.82 15.02 -7.93
CA ALA A 300 2.64 16.23 -7.94
C ALA A 300 1.78 17.48 -8.12
N ARG A 301 0.83 17.44 -9.05
CA ARG A 301 -0.09 18.55 -9.31
C ARG A 301 -1.05 18.80 -8.14
N GLN A 302 -1.65 17.74 -7.59
CA GLN A 302 -2.61 17.86 -6.48
C GLN A 302 -2.01 18.43 -5.20
N ASN A 303 -0.72 18.21 -4.96
CA ASN A 303 -0.05 18.59 -3.71
C ASN A 303 1.02 19.68 -3.89
N ASN A 304 1.06 20.32 -5.07
CA ASN A 304 2.04 21.33 -5.43
C ASN A 304 3.48 20.87 -5.20
N TYR A 305 3.84 19.69 -5.70
CA TYR A 305 5.22 19.19 -5.63
C TYR A 305 6.03 19.75 -6.77
N VAL A 306 7.32 19.96 -6.53
CA VAL A 306 8.25 20.52 -7.50
C VAL A 306 9.18 19.43 -8.05
N ARG A 307 9.65 19.63 -9.28
CA ARG A 307 10.71 18.82 -9.88
C ARG A 307 12.02 19.03 -9.11
N PRO A 308 12.63 17.99 -8.51
CA PRO A 308 13.95 18.12 -7.92
C PRO A 308 15.04 18.19 -9.02
N ILE A 309 16.13 18.90 -8.72
CA ILE A 309 17.36 18.88 -9.50
C ILE A 309 18.27 17.82 -8.88
N LEU A 310 18.53 16.74 -9.62
CA LEU A 310 19.41 15.66 -9.19
C LEU A 310 20.84 15.90 -9.68
N THR A 311 21.83 15.70 -8.80
CA THR A 311 23.25 15.92 -9.12
C THR A 311 24.16 14.85 -8.53
N ALA A 312 25.34 14.66 -9.11
CA ALA A 312 26.36 13.75 -8.55
C ALA A 312 27.12 14.34 -7.35
N GLU A 313 26.97 15.65 -7.12
CA GLU A 313 27.57 16.40 -6.01
C GLU A 313 26.96 15.97 -4.67
N ALA A 314 27.73 16.08 -3.58
CA ALA A 314 27.26 15.73 -2.23
C ALA A 314 26.42 16.86 -1.59
N VAL A 315 25.42 17.35 -2.31
CA VAL A 315 24.62 18.53 -1.95
C VAL A 315 23.20 18.14 -1.51
N LEU A 316 22.62 18.90 -0.59
CA LEU A 316 21.22 18.84 -0.22
C LEU A 316 20.72 20.26 0.08
N ASP A 317 19.97 20.85 -0.85
CA ASP A 317 19.33 22.16 -0.69
C ASP A 317 17.84 21.98 -0.93
N ILE A 318 17.03 22.10 0.12
CA ILE A 318 15.58 21.99 0.10
C ILE A 318 15.03 23.32 0.60
N ARG A 319 14.14 23.94 -0.18
CA ARG A 319 13.43 25.16 0.17
C ARG A 319 11.99 24.87 0.52
N ASN A 320 11.56 25.32 1.70
CA ASN A 320 10.23 25.09 2.22
C ASN A 320 9.78 23.63 2.07
N GLY A 321 10.63 22.69 2.49
CA GLY A 321 10.29 21.28 2.47
C GLY A 321 9.08 20.99 3.36
N ARG A 322 8.25 20.03 2.96
CA ARG A 322 7.06 19.59 3.70
C ARG A 322 7.05 18.08 3.89
N HIS A 323 6.52 17.62 5.02
CA HIS A 323 6.45 16.19 5.30
C HIS A 323 5.23 15.56 4.61
N VAL A 324 5.47 14.77 3.56
CA VAL A 324 4.45 14.08 2.71
C VAL A 324 3.22 13.55 3.45
N LEU A 325 3.42 12.87 4.59
CA LEU A 325 2.31 12.28 5.35
C LEU A 325 1.71 13.21 6.41
N GLN A 326 2.54 13.86 7.23
CA GLN A 326 2.09 14.77 8.29
C GLN A 326 1.31 15.99 7.75
N GLU A 327 1.68 16.50 6.57
CA GLU A 327 0.94 17.61 5.92
C GLU A 327 -0.53 17.25 5.67
N MET A 328 -0.84 15.97 5.48
CA MET A 328 -2.22 15.49 5.28
C MET A 328 -3.03 15.36 6.56
N THR A 329 -2.40 15.51 7.73
CA THR A 329 -3.04 15.29 9.04
C THR A 329 -3.29 16.58 9.81
N VAL A 330 -2.89 17.73 9.26
CA VAL A 330 -3.00 19.04 9.90
C VAL A 330 -3.55 20.06 8.91
N ASP A 331 -4.27 21.07 9.40
CA ASP A 331 -4.83 22.12 8.55
C ASP A 331 -3.75 23.04 7.96
N THR A 332 -2.66 23.25 8.70
CA THR A 332 -1.54 24.08 8.27
C THR A 332 -0.23 23.42 8.67
N PHE A 333 0.56 23.01 7.68
CA PHE A 333 1.90 22.48 7.87
C PHE A 333 2.93 23.61 7.71
N ILE A 334 3.89 23.71 8.64
CA ILE A 334 4.94 24.73 8.59
C ILE A 334 6.16 24.16 7.83
N PRO A 335 6.45 24.65 6.62
CA PRO A 335 7.57 24.16 5.83
C PRO A 335 8.92 24.62 6.38
N ASN A 336 9.97 23.86 6.10
CA ASN A 336 11.31 24.14 6.61
C ASN A 336 12.39 23.94 5.54
N ASP A 337 13.39 24.83 5.55
CA ASP A 337 14.57 24.76 4.69
C ASP A 337 15.56 23.70 5.22
N THR A 338 16.36 23.13 4.31
CA THR A 338 17.49 22.26 4.65
C THR A 338 18.65 22.54 3.71
N LYS A 339 19.81 22.92 4.24
CA LYS A 339 20.97 23.30 3.41
C LYS A 339 22.27 22.62 3.88
N ILE A 340 22.80 21.73 3.05
CA ILE A 340 24.09 21.02 3.21
C ILE A 340 24.79 21.06 1.84
N ILE A 341 25.76 21.96 1.62
CA ILE A 341 26.35 22.20 0.28
C ILE A 341 27.89 22.11 0.32
N ASP A 342 28.55 22.97 1.12
CA ASP A 342 30.01 23.14 1.11
C ASP A 342 30.53 23.24 2.55
N HIS A 343 30.61 22.13 3.28
CA HIS A 343 30.90 22.03 4.72
C HIS A 343 29.68 22.20 5.66
N GLY A 344 29.80 21.66 6.87
CA GLY A 344 28.71 21.57 7.83
C GLY A 344 27.78 20.36 7.62
N ASN A 345 28.34 19.18 7.31
CA ASN A 345 27.54 17.99 6.96
C ASN A 345 26.78 17.40 8.15
N VAL A 346 27.15 17.76 9.38
CA VAL A 346 26.51 17.28 10.61
C VAL A 346 25.63 18.40 11.16
N HIS A 347 24.33 18.21 11.15
CA HIS A 347 23.36 19.12 11.75
C HIS A 347 22.88 18.56 13.08
N ILE A 348 23.07 19.32 14.15
CA ILE A 348 22.55 18.99 15.48
C ILE A 348 21.33 19.87 15.75
N ILE A 349 20.20 19.21 15.97
CA ILE A 349 18.87 19.82 16.09
C ILE A 349 18.37 19.61 17.51
N THR A 350 18.18 20.72 18.21
CA THR A 350 17.72 20.77 19.59
C THR A 350 16.33 21.37 19.67
N GLY A 351 15.65 21.18 20.79
CA GLY A 351 14.34 21.76 20.99
C GLY A 351 13.49 20.94 21.94
N PRO A 352 12.43 21.53 22.51
CA PRO A 352 11.48 20.81 23.35
C PRO A 352 10.89 19.57 22.68
N ASN A 353 10.40 18.64 23.49
CA ASN A 353 9.54 17.58 22.99
C ASN A 353 8.31 18.21 22.33
N TYR A 354 7.71 17.51 21.36
CA TYR A 354 6.58 18.02 20.59
C TYR A 354 6.88 19.19 19.63
N SER A 355 8.10 19.74 19.60
CA SER A 355 8.45 20.90 18.74
C SER A 355 8.66 20.57 17.25
N GLY A 356 8.47 19.31 16.83
CA GLY A 356 8.59 18.90 15.41
C GLY A 356 9.96 18.38 14.95
N LYS A 357 10.94 18.19 15.85
CA LYS A 357 12.31 17.71 15.50
C LYS A 357 12.32 16.44 14.65
N SER A 358 11.65 15.38 15.12
CA SER A 358 11.57 14.08 14.43
C SER A 358 10.84 14.19 13.08
N ILE A 359 9.82 15.04 12.99
CA ILE A 359 9.07 15.28 11.75
C ILE A 359 10.00 15.93 10.72
N TYR A 360 10.78 16.92 11.12
CA TYR A 360 11.73 17.61 10.25
C TYR A 360 12.77 16.63 9.63
N ILE A 361 13.43 15.79 10.44
CA ILE A 361 14.45 14.87 9.88
C ILE A 361 13.83 13.78 8.99
N LYS A 362 12.63 13.29 9.33
CA LYS A 362 11.87 12.35 8.48
C LYS A 362 11.46 12.99 7.16
N GLN A 363 11.03 14.25 7.19
CA GLN A 363 10.70 15.02 6.01
C GLN A 363 11.88 15.07 5.04
N VAL A 364 13.07 15.42 5.52
CA VAL A 364 14.27 15.50 4.67
C VAL A 364 14.54 14.16 4.01
N ALA A 365 14.49 13.06 4.77
CA ALA A 365 14.71 11.73 4.24
C ALA A 365 13.65 11.30 3.22
N LEU A 366 12.38 11.62 3.45
CA LEU A 366 11.29 11.33 2.51
C LEU A 366 11.44 12.12 1.20
N ILE A 367 11.87 13.39 1.27
CA ILE A 367 12.15 14.20 0.07
C ILE A 367 13.29 13.57 -0.74
N VAL A 368 14.39 13.20 -0.09
CA VAL A 368 15.51 12.53 -0.75
C VAL A 368 15.07 11.19 -1.36
N PHE A 369 14.31 10.39 -0.63
CA PHE A 369 13.77 9.11 -1.10
C PHE A 369 12.87 9.27 -2.33
N LEU A 370 11.94 10.23 -2.31
CA LEU A 370 11.06 10.50 -3.45
C LEU A 370 11.84 10.96 -4.68
N ALA A 371 12.88 11.79 -4.49
CA ALA A 371 13.76 12.21 -5.58
C ALA A 371 14.45 10.99 -6.24
N HIS A 372 14.90 10.00 -5.45
CA HIS A 372 15.55 8.78 -5.95
C HIS A 372 14.58 7.70 -6.47
N ILE A 373 13.27 7.91 -6.34
CA ILE A 373 12.26 7.13 -7.08
C ILE A 373 12.01 7.75 -8.47
N GLY A 374 12.48 8.98 -8.69
CA GLY A 374 12.18 9.79 -9.87
C GLY A 374 10.82 10.47 -9.77
N SER A 375 10.37 10.82 -8.55
CA SER A 375 9.15 11.58 -8.30
C SER A 375 9.46 13.06 -8.07
N PHE A 376 8.47 13.93 -8.30
CA PHE A 376 8.49 15.28 -7.76
C PHE A 376 8.37 15.23 -6.23
N VAL A 377 8.83 16.30 -5.56
CA VAL A 377 9.01 16.35 -4.11
C VAL A 377 8.23 17.49 -3.45
N PRO A 378 7.78 17.34 -2.18
CA PRO A 378 7.06 18.36 -1.43
C PRO A 378 7.97 19.49 -0.96
N ALA A 379 8.28 20.43 -1.85
CA ALA A 379 9.13 21.59 -1.58
C ALA A 379 8.83 22.70 -2.60
N ASP A 380 9.30 23.92 -2.33
CA ASP A 380 9.26 25.01 -3.32
C ASP A 380 10.42 24.88 -4.32
N ALA A 381 11.56 24.38 -3.86
CA ALA A 381 12.71 24.01 -4.69
C ALA A 381 13.53 22.92 -3.98
N ALA A 382 14.14 22.03 -4.76
CA ALA A 382 15.03 21.00 -4.21
C ALA A 382 16.20 20.70 -5.16
N LYS A 383 17.44 20.79 -4.66
CA LYS A 383 18.65 20.24 -5.28
C LYS A 383 19.14 19.09 -4.40
N VAL A 384 19.13 17.88 -4.95
CA VAL A 384 19.42 16.64 -4.23
C VAL A 384 20.59 15.92 -4.89
N GLY A 385 21.66 15.74 -4.14
CA GLY A 385 22.79 14.90 -4.50
C GLY A 385 22.43 13.41 -4.42
N LEU A 386 23.05 12.61 -5.28
CA LEU A 386 22.89 11.15 -5.25
C LEU A 386 23.22 10.61 -3.86
N THR A 387 22.26 9.85 -3.31
CA THR A 387 22.30 9.29 -1.97
C THR A 387 22.24 7.77 -2.07
N ASP A 388 23.36 7.11 -1.73
CA ASP A 388 23.49 5.65 -1.87
C ASP A 388 22.67 4.88 -0.81
N ARG A 389 22.60 5.41 0.41
CA ARG A 389 21.89 4.82 1.54
C ARG A 389 21.28 5.88 2.44
N ILE A 390 20.11 5.58 2.98
CA ILE A 390 19.47 6.35 4.05
C ILE A 390 19.46 5.46 5.30
N PHE A 391 20.24 5.85 6.32
CA PHE A 391 20.28 5.19 7.61
C PHE A 391 19.39 5.93 8.60
N CYS A 392 18.55 5.18 9.32
CA CYS A 392 17.66 5.73 10.33
C CYS A 392 17.86 4.99 11.65
N ALA A 393 18.29 5.71 12.68
CA ALA A 393 18.28 5.25 14.07
C ALA A 393 17.15 6.00 14.80
N MET A 394 15.95 5.43 14.78
CA MET A 394 14.71 6.09 15.20
C MET A 394 13.80 5.13 15.99
N GLY A 395 14.28 4.56 17.10
CA GLY A 395 13.47 4.02 18.20
C GLY A 395 12.20 3.21 17.86
N SER A 396 12.18 2.45 16.76
CA SER A 396 10.97 1.74 16.35
C SER A 396 10.83 0.45 17.15
N LYS A 397 9.85 0.40 18.07
CA LYS A 397 9.46 -0.83 18.76
C LYS A 397 8.80 -1.79 17.78
N LEU A 398 9.51 -2.82 17.34
CA LEU A 398 8.85 -4.06 16.98
C LEU A 398 8.46 -4.75 18.29
N MET A 399 7.15 -4.87 18.54
CA MET A 399 6.61 -5.56 19.73
C MET A 399 7.04 -7.04 19.81
N THR A 400 7.63 -7.57 18.74
CA THR A 400 8.08 -8.96 18.58
C THR A 400 9.59 -9.15 18.73
N ALA A 401 10.38 -8.10 19.02
CA ALA A 401 11.83 -8.22 19.17
C ALA A 401 12.21 -8.61 20.61
N GLU A 402 13.00 -9.67 20.77
CA GLU A 402 13.53 -10.14 22.08
C GLU A 402 14.63 -9.23 22.67
N GLN A 403 14.93 -8.10 22.03
CA GLN A 403 16.03 -7.19 22.41
C GLN A 403 15.51 -5.91 23.06
N SER A 404 16.32 -5.34 23.97
CA SER A 404 16.01 -4.03 24.56
C SER A 404 16.03 -2.92 23.49
N THR A 405 15.22 -1.88 23.68
CA THR A 405 15.15 -0.73 22.75
C THR A 405 16.52 -0.08 22.57
N PHE A 406 17.28 0.04 23.66
CA PHE A 406 18.63 0.58 23.62
C PHE A 406 19.59 -0.27 22.77
N MET A 407 19.48 -1.61 22.85
CA MET A 407 20.30 -2.51 22.03
C MET A 407 19.96 -2.39 20.54
N ILE A 408 18.68 -2.24 20.21
CA ILE A 408 18.23 -2.03 18.82
C ILE A 408 18.82 -0.72 18.27
N ASP A 409 18.73 0.37 19.04
CA ASP A 409 19.30 1.66 18.65
C ASP A 409 20.83 1.58 18.47
N LEU A 410 21.54 0.92 19.40
CA LEU A 410 22.97 0.67 19.29
C LEU A 410 23.34 -0.14 18.04
N HIS A 411 22.56 -1.16 17.71
CA HIS A 411 22.80 -1.94 16.50
C HIS A 411 22.60 -1.09 15.23
N GLN A 412 21.53 -0.28 15.18
CA GLN A 412 21.26 0.64 14.07
C GLN A 412 22.37 1.67 13.89
N VAL A 413 22.81 2.31 14.98
CA VAL A 413 23.94 3.26 14.95
C VAL A 413 25.24 2.54 14.57
N GLY A 414 25.50 1.34 15.10
CA GLY A 414 26.68 0.55 14.74
C GLY A 414 26.70 0.12 13.27
N MET A 415 25.56 -0.20 12.67
CA MET A 415 25.46 -0.43 11.21
C MET A 415 25.72 0.85 10.42
N MET A 416 25.16 1.97 10.87
CA MET A 416 25.34 3.28 10.25
C MET A 416 26.83 3.69 10.24
N LEU A 417 27.51 3.62 11.38
CA LEU A 417 28.92 4.02 11.48
C LEU A 417 29.85 3.15 10.63
N ARG A 418 29.55 1.84 10.50
CA ARG A 418 30.37 0.92 9.70
C ARG A 418 30.17 1.04 8.19
N HIS A 419 29.00 1.48 7.74
CA HIS A 419 28.62 1.41 6.32
C HIS A 419 28.26 2.74 5.67
N ALA A 420 28.19 3.83 6.44
CA ALA A 420 27.96 5.16 5.88
C ALA A 420 29.13 5.58 4.98
N THR A 421 28.78 6.13 3.82
CA THR A 421 29.73 6.71 2.86
C THR A 421 29.51 8.23 2.78
N SER A 422 30.39 8.96 2.09
CA SER A 422 30.21 10.39 1.86
C SER A 422 28.91 10.76 1.12
N ARG A 423 28.26 9.80 0.46
CA ARG A 423 26.97 9.98 -0.22
C ARG A 423 25.77 9.63 0.65
N SER A 424 25.96 8.97 1.78
CA SER A 424 24.87 8.52 2.63
C SER A 424 24.17 9.68 3.36
N LEU A 425 22.91 9.45 3.71
CA LEU A 425 22.11 10.28 4.62
C LEU A 425 21.89 9.50 5.91
N CYS A 426 22.28 10.08 7.04
CA CYS A 426 22.23 9.47 8.36
C CYS A 426 21.29 10.28 9.26
N LEU A 427 20.28 9.63 9.83
CA LEU A 427 19.32 10.23 10.75
C LEU A 427 19.46 9.58 12.12
N LEU A 428 19.74 10.39 13.14
CA LEU A 428 19.74 9.96 14.54
C LEU A 428 18.64 10.72 15.26
N ASP A 429 17.68 10.01 15.85
CA ASP A 429 16.60 10.61 16.61
C ASP A 429 16.66 10.15 18.06
N GLU A 430 17.08 11.06 18.94
CA GLU A 430 17.09 10.87 20.38
C GLU A 430 17.93 9.67 20.87
N PHE A 431 19.02 9.38 20.17
CA PHE A 431 19.98 8.35 20.56
C PHE A 431 20.55 8.62 21.96
N GLY A 432 20.66 7.56 22.78
CA GLY A 432 21.16 7.63 24.16
C GLY A 432 20.08 7.72 25.25
N LYS A 433 18.78 7.75 24.91
CA LYS A 433 17.67 7.82 25.90
C LYS A 433 17.49 6.58 26.78
N GLY A 434 17.94 5.42 26.34
CA GLY A 434 17.65 4.12 26.97
C GLY A 434 18.65 3.66 28.04
N THR A 435 19.57 4.52 28.47
CA THR A 435 20.65 4.23 29.42
C THR A 435 20.85 5.40 30.39
N LEU A 436 21.83 5.31 31.28
CA LEU A 436 22.25 6.43 32.13
C LEU A 436 22.58 7.66 31.27
N THR A 437 22.16 8.84 31.71
CA THR A 437 22.31 10.09 30.94
C THR A 437 23.76 10.35 30.55
N GLU A 438 24.70 10.08 31.45
CA GLU A 438 26.14 10.24 31.23
C GLU A 438 26.65 9.32 30.11
N ASP A 439 26.28 8.04 30.14
CA ASP A 439 26.60 7.07 29.08
C ASP A 439 25.99 7.48 27.73
N GLY A 440 24.74 7.96 27.75
CA GLY A 440 24.04 8.44 26.57
C GLY A 440 24.72 9.64 25.92
N ILE A 441 25.17 10.61 26.74
CA ILE A 441 25.94 11.77 26.28
C ILE A 441 27.28 11.33 25.70
N GLY A 442 28.01 10.45 26.40
CA GLY A 442 29.31 9.94 25.94
C GLY A 442 29.21 9.21 24.60
N LEU A 443 28.21 8.34 24.43
CA LEU A 443 27.97 7.61 23.19
C LEU A 443 27.56 8.55 22.04
N LEU A 444 26.69 9.52 22.30
CA LEU A 444 26.29 10.51 21.30
C LEU A 444 27.48 11.38 20.88
N GLY A 445 28.27 11.86 21.84
CA GLY A 445 29.49 12.64 21.59
C GLY A 445 30.50 11.88 20.75
N GLY A 446 30.83 10.63 21.14
CA GLY A 446 31.74 9.78 20.38
C GLY A 446 31.24 9.47 18.96
N THR A 447 29.92 9.33 18.78
CA THR A 447 29.29 9.14 17.46
C THR A 447 29.46 10.38 16.59
N ILE A 448 29.24 11.57 17.16
CA ILE A 448 29.42 12.84 16.45
C ILE A 448 30.90 13.05 16.09
N ASP A 449 31.82 12.85 17.03
CA ASP A 449 33.26 12.96 16.81
C ASP A 449 33.73 12.01 15.70
N HIS A 450 33.21 10.78 15.67
CA HIS A 450 33.50 9.84 14.60
C HIS A 450 33.15 10.42 13.23
N PHE A 451 31.95 10.96 13.04
CA PHE A 451 31.57 11.60 11.77
C PHE A 451 32.43 12.84 11.45
N ILE A 452 32.71 13.69 12.43
CA ILE A 452 33.53 14.90 12.23
C ILE A 452 34.96 14.55 11.83
N SER A 453 35.51 13.47 12.41
CA SER A 453 36.87 13.00 12.12
C SER A 453 37.04 12.46 10.70
N MET A 454 35.95 12.07 10.02
CA MET A 454 36.01 11.59 8.64
C MET A 454 36.48 12.69 7.70
N TYR A 455 37.36 12.32 6.75
CA TYR A 455 37.78 13.24 5.69
C TYR A 455 36.58 13.74 4.86
N ALA A 456 35.69 12.82 4.46
CA ALA A 456 34.48 13.12 3.71
C ALA A 456 33.24 12.59 4.45
N PRO A 457 32.67 13.36 5.40
CA PRO A 457 31.55 12.91 6.22
C PRO A 457 30.25 12.72 5.41
N PRO A 458 29.40 11.74 5.76
CA PRO A 458 28.03 11.66 5.26
C PRO A 458 27.23 12.90 5.63
N LYS A 459 26.03 13.05 5.03
CA LYS A 459 25.04 14.03 5.49
C LYS A 459 24.39 13.48 6.76
N VAL A 460 24.53 14.14 7.90
CA VAL A 460 24.03 13.64 9.20
C VAL A 460 23.06 14.65 9.81
N LEU A 461 21.86 14.19 10.16
CA LEU A 461 20.87 14.95 10.92
C LEU A 461 20.65 14.28 12.27
N ILE A 462 20.91 15.02 13.34
CA ILE A 462 20.87 14.51 14.72
C ILE A 462 19.86 15.31 15.51
N CYS A 463 18.78 14.68 15.95
CA CYS A 463 17.84 15.25 16.90
C CYS A 463 18.22 14.80 18.30
N THR A 464 18.42 15.73 19.23
CA THR A 464 18.72 15.40 20.63
C THR A 464 18.03 16.33 21.62
N HIS A 465 17.80 15.77 22.80
CA HIS A 465 17.31 16.46 24.00
C HIS A 465 18.42 16.55 25.07
N LEU A 466 19.57 15.90 24.83
CA LEU A 466 20.73 15.90 25.72
C LEU A 466 21.52 17.20 25.54
N THR A 467 20.99 18.31 26.06
CA THR A 467 21.62 19.65 25.93
C THR A 467 22.92 19.78 26.72
N GLN A 468 23.15 18.90 27.70
CA GLN A 468 24.39 18.83 28.48
C GLN A 468 25.64 18.60 27.60
N ILE A 469 25.48 17.96 26.42
CA ILE A 469 26.58 17.76 25.46
C ILE A 469 27.22 19.08 24.99
N PHE A 470 26.51 20.22 25.12
CA PHE A 470 27.00 21.54 24.73
C PHE A 470 27.63 22.32 25.89
N VAL A 471 27.32 22.00 27.14
CA VAL A 471 27.76 22.77 28.32
C VAL A 471 29.18 22.37 28.72
N ASP A 472 29.49 21.08 28.70
CA ASP A 472 30.71 20.53 29.30
C ASP A 472 31.86 20.36 28.29
N SER A 473 31.81 21.07 27.15
CA SER A 473 32.84 21.01 26.09
C SER A 473 33.13 19.60 25.56
N HIS A 474 32.16 18.68 25.65
CA HIS A 474 32.28 17.30 25.15
C HIS A 474 32.31 17.18 23.62
N LEU A 475 32.03 18.27 22.91
CA LEU A 475 32.09 18.35 21.45
C LEU A 475 33.23 19.24 21.00
N SER A 476 34.07 18.71 20.12
CA SER A 476 35.12 19.50 19.45
C SER A 476 34.48 20.56 18.56
N GLN A 477 34.89 21.83 18.70
CA GLN A 477 34.45 22.87 17.78
C GLN A 477 34.92 22.54 16.36
N SER A 478 33.98 22.41 15.43
CA SER A 478 34.27 22.06 14.04
C SER A 478 33.31 22.77 13.10
N ASP A 479 33.86 23.32 12.01
CA ASP A 479 33.08 23.91 10.91
C ASP A 479 32.21 22.86 10.18
N LYS A 480 32.43 21.56 10.47
CA LYS A 480 31.61 20.45 9.98
C LYS A 480 30.29 20.29 10.73
N VAL A 481 30.10 20.97 11.86
CA VAL A 481 28.88 20.90 12.68
C VAL A 481 28.10 22.22 12.58
N LYS A 482 26.80 22.11 12.34
CA LYS A 482 25.87 23.24 12.39
C LYS A 482 24.78 22.96 13.42
N TYR A 483 24.46 23.97 14.21
CA TYR A 483 23.46 23.86 15.27
C TYR A 483 22.15 24.52 14.82
N TYR A 484 21.06 23.82 15.04
CA TYR A 484 19.71 24.32 14.82
C TYR A 484 18.82 24.04 16.02
N THR A 485 17.77 24.85 16.14
CA THR A 485 16.73 24.66 17.14
C THR A 485 15.34 24.91 16.56
N MET A 486 14.35 24.24 17.12
CA MET A 486 12.95 24.51 16.77
C MET A 486 12.47 25.74 17.54
N SER A 487 11.97 26.74 16.81
CA SER A 487 11.57 28.03 17.34
C SER A 487 10.35 27.92 18.26
N VAL A 488 10.40 28.71 19.33
CA VAL A 488 9.42 28.76 20.40
C VAL A 488 9.10 30.22 20.69
N LEU A 489 7.82 30.57 20.78
CA LEU A 489 7.39 31.91 21.17
C LEU A 489 7.02 31.93 22.66
N ARG A 490 7.45 32.99 23.36
CA ARG A 490 6.99 33.35 24.69
C ARG A 490 6.28 34.71 24.62
N PRO A 491 5.08 34.87 25.20
CA PRO A 491 4.45 36.19 25.29
C PRO A 491 5.21 37.06 26.31
N ASP A 492 5.74 38.21 25.89
CA ASP A 492 6.71 39.04 26.65
C ASP A 492 6.19 39.75 27.93
N ASN A 493 5.07 39.37 28.56
CA ASN A 493 4.36 40.27 29.49
C ASN A 493 3.96 39.77 30.89
N SER A 494 4.58 38.73 31.49
CA SER A 494 4.43 38.51 32.94
C SER A 494 5.50 37.61 33.56
N ASN A 495 6.15 38.06 34.64
CA ASN A 495 7.18 37.36 35.42
C ASN A 495 6.73 36.03 36.11
N GLU A 496 5.66 35.37 35.66
CA GLU A 496 5.17 34.12 36.23
C GLU A 496 5.73 32.91 35.47
N ALA A 497 6.32 31.95 36.20
CA ALA A 497 7.02 30.78 35.66
C ALA A 497 6.14 29.74 34.91
N LEU A 498 4.91 30.10 34.56
CA LEU A 498 3.89 29.25 33.94
C LEU A 498 3.32 29.89 32.66
N GLU A 499 4.13 30.65 31.92
CA GLU A 499 3.75 31.21 30.62
C GLU A 499 3.38 30.13 29.59
N GLU A 500 2.36 30.42 28.79
CA GLU A 500 1.90 29.60 27.67
C GLU A 500 2.94 29.64 26.53
N ILE A 501 3.57 28.51 26.27
CA ILE A 501 4.59 28.37 25.25
C ILE A 501 3.96 27.90 23.94
N VAL A 502 4.18 28.66 22.87
CA VAL A 502 3.70 28.30 21.53
C VAL A 502 4.85 27.74 20.68
N PHE A 503 4.70 26.51 20.19
CA PHE A 503 5.65 25.90 19.26
C PHE A 503 5.40 26.41 17.84
N LEU A 504 6.41 27.05 17.25
CA LEU A 504 6.29 27.63 15.90
C LEU A 504 6.67 26.65 14.79
N TYR A 505 7.10 25.43 15.14
CA TYR A 505 7.53 24.36 14.21
C TYR A 505 8.54 24.79 13.11
N ARG A 506 9.25 25.90 13.34
CA ARG A 506 10.23 26.46 12.41
C ARG A 506 11.64 26.19 12.89
N LEU A 507 12.47 25.64 12.03
CA LEU A 507 13.89 25.41 12.29
C LEU A 507 14.65 26.73 12.12
N VAL A 508 15.40 27.12 13.14
CA VAL A 508 16.24 28.33 13.13
C VAL A 508 17.68 27.98 13.53
N PRO A 509 18.70 28.70 13.04
CA PRO A 509 20.08 28.52 13.48
C PRO A 509 20.24 28.78 14.99
N GLY A 510 21.10 28.01 15.64
CA GLY A 510 21.38 28.12 17.08
C GLY A 510 21.07 26.84 17.85
N HIS A 511 21.22 26.88 19.17
CA HIS A 511 20.86 25.78 20.06
C HIS A 511 20.09 26.32 21.27
N THR A 512 19.22 25.50 21.84
CA THR A 512 18.54 25.82 23.11
C THR A 512 19.14 24.99 24.25
N LEU A 513 19.43 25.65 25.36
CA LEU A 513 19.81 25.00 26.62
C LEU A 513 18.58 24.69 27.50
N LEU A 514 17.44 25.31 27.20
CA LEU A 514 16.23 25.22 28.02
C LEU A 514 15.41 23.98 27.65
N SER A 515 15.12 23.17 28.68
CA SER A 515 14.19 22.05 28.61
C SER A 515 12.81 22.52 29.06
N TYR A 516 11.78 22.23 28.26
CA TYR A 516 10.39 22.61 28.54
C TYR A 516 9.54 21.41 28.95
N GLY A 517 10.13 20.42 29.61
CA GLY A 517 9.44 19.19 30.01
C GLY A 517 8.23 19.46 30.91
N LEU A 518 8.36 20.36 31.89
CA LEU A 518 7.27 20.74 32.79
C LEU A 518 6.12 21.43 32.06
N HIS A 519 6.42 22.25 31.05
CA HIS A 519 5.40 22.87 30.22
C HIS A 519 4.69 21.83 29.32
N CYS A 520 5.43 20.86 28.77
CA CYS A 520 4.81 19.76 28.02
C CYS A 520 3.84 18.94 28.90
N ALA A 521 4.18 18.74 30.18
CA ALA A 521 3.29 18.10 31.14
C ALA A 521 2.02 18.95 31.41
N LEU A 522 2.16 20.28 31.50
CA LEU A 522 1.03 21.19 31.62
C LEU A 522 0.07 21.07 30.42
N LEU A 523 0.61 21.10 29.20
CA LEU A 523 -0.17 20.93 27.96
C LEU A 523 -0.85 19.56 27.89
N ALA A 524 -0.24 18.52 28.47
CA ALA A 524 -0.82 17.18 28.54
C ALA A 524 -1.92 17.04 29.61
N GLY A 525 -2.25 18.11 30.34
CA GLY A 525 -3.28 18.11 31.37
C GLY A 525 -2.81 17.58 32.73
N VAL A 526 -1.50 17.55 33.01
CA VAL A 526 -0.99 17.16 34.33
C VAL A 526 -1.39 18.22 35.38
N PRO A 527 -1.90 17.83 36.57
CA PRO A 527 -2.34 18.80 37.58
C PRO A 527 -1.26 19.78 38.00
N GLN A 528 -1.64 21.05 38.21
CA GLN A 528 -0.70 22.13 38.57
C GLN A 528 0.10 21.84 39.85
N GLU A 529 -0.50 21.17 40.83
CA GLU A 529 0.19 20.81 42.08
C GLU A 529 1.38 19.88 41.83
N VAL A 530 1.22 18.90 40.93
CA VAL A 530 2.29 17.99 40.51
C VAL A 530 3.39 18.76 39.78
N ILE A 531 3.03 19.69 38.91
CA ILE A 531 3.97 20.51 38.14
C ILE A 531 4.77 21.44 39.07
N LYS A 532 4.09 22.12 40.00
CA LYS A 532 4.73 22.97 41.02
C LYS A 532 5.72 22.17 41.86
N ARG A 533 5.33 20.97 42.29
CA ARG A 533 6.21 20.07 43.04
C ARG A 533 7.39 19.59 42.20
N ALA A 534 7.17 19.23 40.94
CA ALA A 534 8.24 18.81 40.03
C ALA A 534 9.23 19.96 39.74
N ALA A 535 8.74 21.20 39.59
CA ALA A 535 9.59 22.38 39.46
C ALA A 535 10.48 22.59 40.70
N PHE A 536 9.90 22.48 41.89
CA PHE A 536 10.65 22.56 43.15
C PHE A 536 11.72 21.47 43.25
N ILE A 537 11.37 20.22 42.95
CA ILE A 537 12.33 19.10 42.97
C ILE A 537 13.48 19.36 41.99
N LEU A 538 13.19 19.87 40.80
CA LEU A 538 14.19 20.14 39.77
C LEU A 538 15.15 21.26 40.20
N ASP A 539 14.64 22.34 40.79
CA ASP A 539 15.47 23.44 41.31
C ASP A 539 16.33 22.97 42.51
N ALA A 540 15.74 22.22 43.44
CA ALA A 540 16.45 21.67 44.59
C ALA A 540 17.56 20.70 44.18
N THR A 541 17.29 19.78 43.23
CA THR A 541 18.28 18.84 42.69
C THR A 541 19.43 19.59 42.01
N THR A 542 19.14 20.63 41.24
CA THR A 542 20.16 21.43 40.54
C THR A 542 21.06 22.18 41.52
N LYS A 543 20.51 22.63 42.65
CA LYS A 543 21.22 23.37 43.71
C LYS A 543 21.84 22.48 44.79
N GLY A 544 21.65 21.16 44.72
CA GLY A 544 22.08 20.21 45.75
C GLY A 544 21.36 20.39 47.10
N ILE A 545 20.16 20.96 47.09
CA ILE A 545 19.36 21.22 48.29
C ILE A 545 18.59 19.95 48.66
N HIS A 546 18.46 19.68 49.97
CA HIS A 546 17.64 18.59 50.48
C HIS A 546 16.17 18.76 50.05
N ILE A 547 15.59 17.74 49.43
CA ILE A 547 14.19 17.78 48.98
C ILE A 547 13.30 17.45 50.18
N ASP A 548 12.65 18.47 50.73
CA ASP A 548 11.69 18.28 51.83
C ASP A 548 10.49 17.45 51.37
N ARG A 549 9.99 16.56 52.22
CA ARG A 549 8.78 15.76 51.95
C ARG A 549 7.59 16.68 51.69
N ALA A 550 6.68 16.28 50.80
CA ALA A 550 5.47 17.09 50.54
C ALA A 550 4.70 17.28 51.86
N CYS A 551 4.37 18.53 52.20
CA CYS A 551 3.66 18.88 53.42
C CYS A 551 2.23 18.33 53.36
N ASP A 552 2.02 17.15 53.90
CA ASP A 552 0.71 16.71 54.38
C ASP A 552 0.60 17.19 55.83
N GLU A 553 -0.45 17.93 56.16
CA GLU A 553 -0.67 18.49 57.51
C GLU A 553 -0.63 17.39 58.58
N LYS A 554 -1.06 16.17 58.24
CA LYS A 554 -1.02 15.02 59.16
C LYS A 554 0.40 14.54 59.44
N ILE A 555 1.24 14.50 58.41
CA ILE A 555 2.64 14.07 58.52
C ILE A 555 3.46 15.15 59.23
N THR A 556 3.17 16.42 58.95
CA THR A 556 3.85 17.55 59.59
C THR A 556 3.54 17.61 61.08
N ALA A 557 2.28 17.35 61.47
CA ALA A 557 1.89 17.22 62.87
C ALA A 557 2.57 16.03 63.57
N GLN A 558 2.71 14.89 62.87
CA GLN A 558 3.47 13.73 63.37
C GLN A 558 4.96 14.06 63.54
N ASP A 559 5.59 14.72 62.57
CA ASP A 559 7.01 15.10 62.65
C ASP A 559 7.26 16.09 63.80
N GLN A 560 6.33 17.02 64.06
CA GLN A 560 6.38 17.90 65.23
C GLN A 560 6.20 17.13 66.55
N GLN A 561 5.30 16.14 66.59
CA GLN A 561 5.20 15.24 67.76
C GLN A 561 6.52 14.49 67.99
N TYR A 562 7.13 13.94 66.94
CA TYR A 562 8.40 13.21 67.06
C TYR A 562 9.55 14.13 67.47
N LYS A 563 9.65 15.34 66.91
CA LYS A 563 10.66 16.33 67.35
C LYS A 563 10.49 16.70 68.82
N ASN A 564 9.26 16.98 69.26
CA ASN A 564 8.98 17.27 70.66
C ASN A 564 9.30 16.08 71.58
N ALA A 565 9.02 14.85 71.14
CA ALA A 565 9.38 13.65 71.90
C ALA A 565 10.90 13.48 72.03
N VAL A 566 11.65 13.69 70.94
CA VAL A 566 13.12 13.61 70.94
C VAL A 566 13.73 14.70 71.83
N GLU A 567 13.26 15.94 71.76
CA GLU A 567 13.73 17.02 72.64
C GLU A 567 13.46 16.71 74.12
N LYS A 568 12.28 16.18 74.46
CA LYS A 568 11.97 15.71 75.82
C LYS A 568 12.88 14.54 76.25
N MET A 569 13.20 13.60 75.37
CA MET A 569 14.13 12.50 75.67
C MET A 569 15.56 12.98 75.93
N VAL A 570 16.04 13.95 75.15
CA VAL A 570 17.39 14.52 75.33
C VAL A 570 17.49 15.35 76.61
N ALA A 571 16.40 16.00 77.03
CA ALA A 571 16.34 16.79 78.25
C ALA A 571 16.10 15.97 79.53
N PHE A 572 15.87 14.66 79.44
CA PHE A 572 15.55 13.82 80.60
C PHE A 572 16.81 13.50 81.43
N ASP A 573 16.77 13.87 82.72
CA ASP A 573 17.84 13.55 83.67
C ASP A 573 17.69 12.09 84.17
N ALA A 574 18.53 11.20 83.63
CA ALA A 574 18.49 9.77 83.92
C ALA A 574 18.89 9.40 85.36
N ILE A 575 19.45 10.32 86.16
CA ILE A 575 19.94 10.04 87.52
C ILE A 575 18.85 10.33 88.57
N ASN A 576 18.07 11.39 88.37
CA ASN A 576 17.06 11.87 89.34
C ASN A 576 15.63 11.87 88.79
N GLY A 577 15.43 11.58 87.50
CA GLY A 577 14.11 11.60 86.86
C GLY A 577 13.28 10.35 87.15
N ASP A 578 11.99 10.55 87.40
CA ASP A 578 11.03 9.45 87.48
C ASP A 578 10.64 8.99 86.06
N LEU A 579 11.18 7.83 85.69
CA LEU A 579 10.92 7.17 84.40
C LEU A 579 9.41 6.92 84.17
N SER A 580 8.64 6.66 85.22
CA SER A 580 7.21 6.37 85.14
C SER A 580 6.42 7.59 84.66
N LEU A 581 6.71 8.75 85.26
CA LEU A 581 6.12 10.04 84.91
C LEU A 581 6.58 10.51 83.52
N PHE A 582 7.85 10.27 83.17
CA PHE A 582 8.38 10.61 81.86
C PHE A 582 7.66 9.88 80.72
N PHE A 583 7.46 8.56 80.84
CA PHE A 583 6.72 7.80 79.83
C PHE A 583 5.22 8.13 79.80
N GLN A 584 4.60 8.46 80.96
CA GLN A 584 3.23 8.96 80.96
C GLN A 584 3.10 10.28 80.19
N ASP A 585 4.01 11.23 80.40
CA ASP A 585 3.97 12.55 79.74
C ASP A 585 4.37 12.48 78.25
N MET A 586 5.16 11.47 77.85
CA MET A 586 5.47 11.22 76.44
C MET A 586 4.31 10.53 75.70
N CYS A 587 3.59 9.63 76.37
CA CYS A 587 2.50 8.84 75.77
C CYS A 587 1.11 9.48 75.88
N ALA A 588 0.92 10.54 76.66
CA ALA A 588 -0.38 11.19 76.89
C ALA A 588 -1.04 11.86 75.65
N GLY A 589 -0.35 11.89 74.50
CA GLY A 589 -0.83 12.51 73.26
C GLY A 589 -1.02 11.56 72.08
N GLN A 590 -0.94 10.24 72.28
CA GLN A 590 -1.25 9.25 71.25
C GLN A 590 -2.62 8.61 71.53
N PRO A 591 -3.50 8.42 70.51
CA PRO A 591 -4.75 7.70 70.70
C PRO A 591 -4.56 6.23 71.05
#